data_AF-A0A7V4W9C0-F1
#
_entry.id   AF-A0A7V4W9C0-F1
#
_cell.length_a   1.000
_cell.length_b   1.000
_cell.length_c   1.000
_cell.angle_alpha   90.00
_cell.angle_beta   90.00
_cell.angle_gamma   90.00
#
_symmetry.space_group_name_H-M   'P 1'
#
loop_
_entity.id
_entity.type
_entity.pdbx_description
1 polymer ?
#
loop_
_entity_poly.entity_id
_entity_poly.type
_entity_poly.pdbx_seq_one_letter_code
_entity_poly.pdbx_strand_id
1 'polypeptide(L)'
;MPTTVIEIHVKRLRRRVRLLMAERYGLFGATGGALAGTVLVLLSSKYDTLLDWKLWYGPIVVGAVIGVAFGLLRKLSDLAVAIAADERADLKERLSTAFALTRSGDIDEMGSALVADAEVHAESVRPRDVFPHQWSRPHAVFGVALMILLAAIFIPSMPAFQSRVRKPEIRVMKREGAKLVRIAKEMKRDVPEKREALRRLVNRLQDLGRKMETGRMQKKQAMLQVRKLTQEIKREQDRLAQQNQAAKSMEAAKLEMRKASEDLAKEIARKLAAEEKIPLSKAMNRIPDDKLLKELARKEGPLTATEQKMLEEALEKYADPKNSLPIPPEIGEALAKLAENKDYKKAAEIIQKLLQKLDLERLQKLAKTNGKLSKLDQEMLKKQLEALAKALKGTELDKLAKMLREQAEMLAKLSPEELQALLEKLLTAQMLAKAGGT
;
A
#
# COMPACT_ATOMS: atom_id res chain seq x y z
N MET A 1 53.84 -2.23 -33.47
CA MET A 1 53.86 -2.13 -34.94
C MET A 1 53.13 -0.86 -35.34
N PRO A 2 53.79 0.12 -35.97
CA PRO A 2 53.09 1.29 -36.51
C PRO A 2 52.07 0.82 -37.55
N THR A 3 50.84 1.32 -37.48
CA THR A 3 49.81 1.00 -38.47
C THR A 3 50.20 1.63 -39.81
N THR A 4 50.39 0.81 -40.84
CA THR A 4 50.66 1.29 -42.20
C THR A 4 49.48 2.07 -42.75
N VAL A 5 49.71 2.96 -43.73
CA VAL A 5 48.65 3.78 -44.34
C VAL A 5 47.56 2.87 -44.93
N ILE A 6 47.96 1.79 -45.61
CA ILE A 6 47.05 0.77 -46.15
C ILE A 6 46.11 0.19 -45.08
N GLU A 7 46.59 -0.15 -43.88
CA GLU A 7 45.73 -0.65 -42.81
C GLU A 7 44.67 0.38 -42.39
N ILE A 8 45.02 1.66 -42.37
CA ILE A 8 44.08 2.74 -42.01
C ILE A 8 42.98 2.85 -43.07
N HIS A 9 43.33 2.77 -44.36
CA HIS A 9 42.36 2.80 -45.46
C HIS A 9 41.40 1.61 -45.41
N VAL A 10 41.93 0.39 -45.23
CA VAL A 10 41.11 -0.83 -45.09
C VAL A 10 40.21 -0.76 -43.85
N LYS A 11 40.69 -0.25 -42.72
CA LYS A 11 39.87 -0.03 -41.50
C LYS A 11 38.74 0.98 -41.74
N ARG A 12 38.98 2.05 -42.52
CA ARG A 12 37.93 3.03 -42.89
C ARG A 12 36.86 2.41 -43.78
N LEU A 13 37.25 1.63 -44.80
CA LEU A 13 36.34 0.88 -45.66
C LEU A 13 35.52 -0.13 -44.84
N ARG A 14 36.17 -0.88 -43.95
CA ARG A 14 35.53 -1.83 -43.04
C ARG A 14 34.48 -1.16 -42.17
N ARG A 15 34.78 0.02 -41.60
CA ARG A 15 33.82 0.78 -40.79
C ARG A 15 32.56 1.11 -41.59
N ARG A 16 32.72 1.52 -42.86
CA ARG A 16 31.58 1.79 -43.75
C ARG A 16 30.76 0.54 -44.05
N VAL A 17 31.41 -0.57 -44.40
CA VAL A 17 30.73 -1.85 -44.65
C VAL A 17 29.98 -2.32 -43.39
N ARG A 18 30.60 -2.20 -42.21
CA ARG A 18 29.98 -2.56 -40.93
C ARG A 18 28.73 -1.72 -40.63
N LEU A 19 28.74 -0.41 -40.93
CA LEU A 19 27.57 0.44 -40.78
C LEU A 19 26.42 0.01 -41.70
N LEU A 20 26.72 -0.33 -42.96
CA LEU A 20 25.71 -0.83 -43.90
C LEU A 20 25.16 -2.21 -43.49
N MET A 21 26.00 -3.08 -42.94
CA MET A 21 25.55 -4.36 -42.37
C MET A 21 24.67 -4.15 -41.15
N ALA A 22 25.07 -3.26 -40.24
CA ALA A 22 24.28 -2.90 -39.05
C ALA A 22 22.91 -2.33 -39.43
N GLU A 23 22.85 -1.47 -40.44
CA GLU A 23 21.59 -0.98 -40.99
C GLU A 23 20.73 -2.12 -41.53
N ARG A 24 21.28 -2.98 -42.39
CA ARG A 24 20.55 -4.09 -43.01
C ARG A 24 20.00 -5.08 -41.98
N TYR A 25 20.82 -5.49 -41.01
CA TYR A 25 20.36 -6.39 -39.95
C TYR A 25 19.43 -5.69 -38.96
N GLY A 26 19.62 -4.40 -38.71
CA GLY A 26 18.69 -3.56 -37.98
C GLY A 26 17.29 -3.56 -38.60
N LEU A 27 17.19 -3.41 -39.92
CA LEU A 27 15.93 -3.48 -40.66
C LEU A 27 15.27 -4.87 -40.60
N PHE A 28 16.04 -5.95 -40.69
CA PHE A 28 15.51 -7.31 -40.51
C PHE A 28 14.98 -7.53 -39.09
N GLY A 29 15.72 -7.09 -38.09
CA GLY A 29 15.29 -7.14 -36.68
C GLY A 29 14.03 -6.30 -36.45
N ALA A 30 13.98 -5.08 -37.00
CA ALA A 30 12.83 -4.19 -36.92
C ALA A 30 11.60 -4.79 -37.63
N THR A 31 11.79 -5.50 -38.74
CA THR A 31 10.72 -6.24 -39.45
C THR A 31 10.15 -7.34 -38.56
N GLY A 32 11.01 -8.18 -37.97
CA GLY A 32 10.57 -9.20 -37.02
C GLY A 32 9.83 -8.59 -35.82
N GLY A 33 10.32 -7.47 -35.31
CA GLY A 33 9.65 -6.68 -34.28
C GLY A 33 8.28 -6.14 -34.70
N ALA A 34 8.14 -5.63 -35.92
CA ALA A 34 6.87 -5.13 -36.45
C ALA A 34 5.83 -6.26 -36.61
N LEU A 35 6.25 -7.44 -37.08
CA LEU A 35 5.40 -8.62 -37.16
C LEU A 35 4.98 -9.10 -35.76
N ALA A 36 5.91 -9.18 -34.82
CA ALA A 36 5.59 -9.52 -33.42
C ALA A 36 4.61 -8.51 -32.80
N GLY A 37 4.84 -7.21 -33.03
CA GLY A 37 3.92 -6.14 -32.63
C GLY A 37 2.53 -6.30 -33.25
N THR A 38 2.45 -6.73 -34.51
CA THR A 38 1.17 -7.00 -35.21
C THR A 38 0.43 -8.14 -34.52
N VAL A 39 1.12 -9.24 -34.21
CA VAL A 39 0.55 -10.37 -33.47
C VAL A 39 0.03 -9.91 -32.11
N LEU A 40 0.80 -9.11 -31.37
CA LEU A 40 0.38 -8.57 -30.08
C LEU A 40 -0.86 -7.67 -30.19
N VAL A 41 -0.94 -6.80 -31.21
CA VAL A 41 -2.12 -5.97 -31.48
C VAL A 41 -3.34 -6.84 -31.76
N LEU A 42 -3.20 -7.87 -32.61
CA LEU A 42 -4.30 -8.79 -32.91
C LEU A 42 -4.76 -9.58 -31.67
N LEU A 43 -3.82 -10.11 -30.87
CA LEU A 43 -4.16 -10.79 -29.61
C LEU A 43 -4.82 -9.84 -28.62
N SER A 44 -4.34 -8.59 -28.53
CA SER A 44 -4.93 -7.59 -27.63
C SER A 44 -6.38 -7.29 -27.99
N SER A 45 -6.72 -7.29 -29.28
CA SER A 45 -8.09 -7.10 -29.76
C SER A 45 -9.03 -8.23 -29.34
N LYS A 46 -8.48 -9.42 -29.11
CA LYS A 46 -9.21 -10.63 -28.69
C LYS A 46 -9.29 -10.78 -27.16
N TYR A 47 -8.23 -10.41 -26.44
CA TYR A 47 -8.10 -10.70 -25.01
C TYR A 47 -8.13 -9.47 -24.08
N ASP A 48 -8.09 -8.24 -24.59
CA ASP A 48 -8.25 -6.94 -23.88
C ASP A 48 -7.35 -6.72 -22.63
N THR A 49 -6.44 -7.66 -22.35
CA THR A 49 -5.56 -7.72 -21.18
C THR A 49 -4.16 -7.17 -21.44
N LEU A 50 -3.81 -6.92 -22.71
CA LEU A 50 -2.47 -6.51 -23.14
C LEU A 50 -2.54 -5.19 -23.91
N LEU A 51 -2.81 -4.05 -23.25
CA LEU A 51 -2.92 -2.79 -23.99
C LEU A 51 -2.38 -1.57 -23.23
N ASP A 52 -1.05 -1.47 -23.18
CA ASP A 52 -0.36 -0.18 -23.17
C ASP A 52 0.19 0.05 -24.59
N TRP A 53 0.07 1.27 -25.12
CA TRP A 53 0.54 1.64 -26.48
C TRP A 53 2.05 1.39 -26.66
N LYS A 54 2.78 1.33 -25.55
CA LYS A 54 4.20 0.96 -25.44
C LYS A 54 4.52 -0.42 -26.01
N LEU A 55 3.59 -1.36 -25.89
CA LEU A 55 3.76 -2.73 -26.40
C LEU A 55 3.69 -2.81 -27.92
N TRP A 56 3.25 -1.76 -28.62
CA TRP A 56 3.13 -1.78 -30.09
C TRP A 56 4.45 -1.49 -30.78
N TYR A 57 5.21 -0.50 -30.30
CA TYR A 57 6.51 -0.13 -30.89
C TYR A 57 7.70 -0.74 -30.15
N GLY A 58 7.53 -1.17 -28.89
CA GLY A 58 8.58 -1.81 -28.10
C GLY A 58 9.29 -2.96 -28.84
N PRO A 59 8.56 -3.94 -29.40
CA PRO A 59 9.17 -5.02 -30.17
C PRO A 59 9.97 -4.56 -31.40
N ILE A 60 9.55 -3.48 -32.06
CA ILE A 60 10.27 -2.90 -33.21
C ILE A 60 11.62 -2.37 -32.76
N VAL A 61 11.65 -1.58 -31.68
CA VAL A 61 12.88 -0.99 -31.13
C VAL A 61 13.82 -2.10 -30.66
N VAL A 62 13.31 -3.07 -29.89
CA VAL A 62 14.11 -4.20 -29.38
C VAL A 62 14.67 -5.03 -30.55
N GLY A 63 13.83 -5.36 -31.54
CA GLY A 63 14.25 -6.08 -32.73
C GLY A 63 15.33 -5.33 -33.51
N ALA A 64 15.15 -4.02 -33.72
CA ALA A 64 16.14 -3.17 -34.39
C ALA A 64 17.48 -3.15 -33.65
N VAL A 65 17.47 -2.99 -32.32
CA VAL A 65 18.68 -2.98 -31.50
C VAL A 65 19.41 -4.32 -31.58
N ILE A 66 18.69 -5.44 -31.46
CA ILE A 66 19.27 -6.78 -31.60
C ILE A 66 19.88 -6.95 -33.00
N GLY A 67 19.17 -6.52 -34.05
CA GLY A 67 19.64 -6.57 -35.42
C GLY A 67 20.91 -5.74 -35.65
N VAL A 68 20.93 -4.49 -35.16
CA VAL A 68 22.11 -3.62 -35.22
C VAL A 68 23.28 -4.23 -34.45
N ALA A 69 23.06 -4.69 -33.23
CA ALA A 69 24.09 -5.34 -32.42
C ALA A 69 24.66 -6.57 -33.13
N PHE A 70 23.81 -7.42 -33.68
CA PHE A 70 24.23 -8.58 -34.47
C PHE A 70 25.05 -8.17 -35.71
N GLY A 71 24.63 -7.13 -36.42
CA GLY A 71 25.36 -6.61 -37.58
C GLY A 71 26.72 -6.00 -37.22
N LEU A 72 26.85 -5.35 -36.06
CA LEU A 72 28.09 -4.77 -35.56
C LEU A 72 29.07 -5.84 -35.02
N LEU A 73 28.55 -6.90 -34.39
CA LEU A 73 29.34 -7.97 -33.77
C LEU A 73 29.78 -9.05 -34.77
N ARG A 74 29.17 -9.12 -35.95
CA ARG A 74 29.54 -10.10 -36.98
C ARG A 74 30.98 -9.87 -37.44
N LYS A 75 31.78 -10.95 -37.38
CA LYS A 75 33.18 -10.93 -37.82
C LYS A 75 33.24 -10.57 -39.31
N LEU A 76 34.05 -9.56 -39.64
CA LEU A 76 34.27 -9.09 -41.00
C LEU A 76 35.78 -9.05 -41.27
N SER A 77 36.25 -9.90 -42.19
CA SER A 77 37.67 -9.98 -42.56
C SER A 77 38.14 -8.69 -43.23
N ASP A 78 39.31 -8.17 -42.85
CA ASP A 78 39.92 -6.99 -43.50
C ASP A 78 40.26 -7.31 -44.96
N LEU A 79 40.82 -8.50 -45.20
CA LEU A 79 41.20 -8.94 -46.54
C LEU A 79 39.98 -9.04 -47.46
N ALA A 80 38.85 -9.55 -46.97
CA ALA A 80 37.62 -9.61 -47.75
C ALA A 80 37.07 -8.22 -48.09
N VAL A 81 37.26 -7.23 -47.20
CA VAL A 81 36.89 -5.84 -47.46
C VAL A 81 37.83 -5.20 -48.49
N ALA A 82 39.12 -5.51 -48.43
CA ALA A 82 40.10 -5.04 -49.41
C ALA A 82 39.78 -5.59 -50.81
N ILE A 83 39.58 -6.91 -50.94
CA ILE A 83 39.18 -7.55 -52.21
C ILE A 83 37.88 -6.93 -52.75
N ALA A 84 36.85 -6.80 -51.91
CA ALA A 84 35.58 -6.20 -52.33
C ALA A 84 35.71 -4.71 -52.69
N ALA A 85 36.71 -4.00 -52.16
CA ALA A 85 36.99 -2.63 -52.54
C ALA A 85 37.76 -2.57 -53.86
N ASP A 86 38.71 -3.47 -54.10
CA ASP A 86 39.42 -3.58 -55.38
C ASP A 86 38.46 -3.85 -56.54
N GLU A 87 37.53 -4.79 -56.36
CA GLU A 87 36.51 -5.11 -57.38
C GLU A 87 35.59 -3.93 -57.69
N ARG A 88 35.21 -3.15 -56.67
CA ARG A 88 34.23 -2.06 -56.82
C ARG A 88 34.84 -0.74 -57.25
N ALA A 89 36.12 -0.53 -56.97
CA ALA A 89 36.87 0.66 -57.35
C ALA A 89 37.82 0.40 -58.53
N ASP A 90 37.75 -0.78 -59.15
CA ASP A 90 38.59 -1.22 -60.26
C ASP A 90 40.11 -1.05 -60.02
N LEU A 91 40.55 -1.36 -58.80
CA LEU A 91 41.94 -1.17 -58.37
C LEU A 91 42.85 -2.34 -58.74
N LYS A 92 42.36 -3.36 -59.47
CA LYS A 92 43.16 -4.50 -59.96
C LYS A 92 44.02 -5.17 -58.87
N GLU A 93 43.40 -5.50 -57.74
CA GLU A 93 44.01 -6.19 -56.58
C GLU A 93 45.11 -5.42 -55.83
N ARG A 94 45.31 -4.13 -56.13
CA ARG A 94 46.35 -3.31 -55.50
C ARG A 94 46.16 -3.20 -53.99
N LEU A 95 44.92 -2.98 -53.52
CA LEU A 95 44.64 -2.80 -52.10
C LEU A 95 44.73 -4.13 -51.33
N SER A 96 44.22 -5.23 -51.89
CA SER A 96 44.27 -6.56 -51.28
C SER A 96 45.69 -7.10 -51.21
N THR A 97 46.48 -6.91 -52.27
CA THR A 97 47.88 -7.37 -52.33
C THR A 97 48.77 -6.57 -51.39
N ALA A 98 48.65 -5.23 -51.40
CA ALA A 98 49.38 -4.40 -50.45
C ALA A 98 49.01 -4.69 -48.99
N PHE A 99 47.73 -4.96 -48.70
CA PHE A 99 47.30 -5.37 -47.36
C PHE A 99 47.85 -6.75 -46.95
N ALA A 100 47.93 -7.70 -47.88
CA ALA A 100 48.51 -9.01 -47.63
C ALA A 100 50.02 -8.90 -47.35
N LEU A 101 50.78 -8.20 -48.20
CA LEU A 101 52.23 -8.00 -48.04
C LEU A 101 52.58 -7.27 -46.74
N THR A 102 51.88 -6.18 -46.43
CA THR A 102 52.10 -5.42 -45.18
C THR A 102 51.80 -6.23 -43.92
N ARG A 103 50.89 -7.20 -44.00
CA ARG A 103 50.55 -8.07 -42.88
C ARG A 103 51.49 -9.27 -42.74
N SER A 104 52.03 -9.78 -43.84
CA SER A 104 53.02 -10.86 -43.85
C SER A 104 54.37 -10.42 -43.29
N GLY A 105 54.70 -9.13 -43.41
CA GLY A 105 55.96 -8.55 -42.91
C GLY A 105 57.19 -8.86 -43.77
N ASP A 106 56.99 -9.63 -44.85
CA ASP A 106 58.02 -10.00 -45.82
C ASP A 106 57.91 -9.05 -47.03
N ILE A 107 58.52 -7.86 -46.89
CA ILE A 107 58.49 -6.81 -47.89
C ILE A 107 59.90 -6.65 -48.46
N ASP A 108 60.11 -7.17 -49.66
CA ASP A 108 61.30 -6.91 -50.47
C ASP A 108 61.18 -5.55 -51.20
N GLU A 109 62.21 -5.16 -51.95
CA GLU A 109 62.22 -3.89 -52.68
C GLU A 109 61.04 -3.77 -53.67
N MET A 110 60.68 -4.88 -54.31
CA MET A 110 59.52 -4.95 -55.20
C MET A 110 58.20 -4.79 -54.44
N GLY A 111 58.05 -5.45 -53.29
CA GLY A 111 56.90 -5.33 -52.41
C GLY A 111 56.72 -3.91 -51.87
N SER A 112 57.82 -3.21 -51.57
CA SER A 112 57.79 -1.81 -51.14
C SER A 112 57.25 -0.89 -52.24
N ALA A 113 57.71 -1.08 -53.48
CA ALA A 113 57.20 -0.34 -54.64
C ALA A 113 55.70 -0.61 -54.88
N LEU A 114 55.26 -1.86 -54.69
CA LEU A 114 53.85 -2.24 -54.85
C LEU A 114 52.95 -1.63 -53.76
N VAL A 115 53.44 -1.54 -52.52
CA VAL A 115 52.73 -0.87 -51.42
C VAL A 115 52.64 0.64 -51.68
N ALA A 116 53.72 1.27 -52.14
CA ALA A 116 53.72 2.70 -52.47
C ALA A 116 52.73 3.02 -53.62
N ASP A 117 52.68 2.20 -54.68
CA ASP A 117 51.68 2.34 -55.75
C ASP A 117 50.25 2.21 -55.20
N ALA A 118 50.01 1.21 -54.34
CA ALA A 118 48.70 1.00 -53.75
C ALA A 118 48.27 2.15 -52.82
N GLU A 119 49.20 2.78 -52.09
CA GLU A 119 48.90 3.94 -51.23
C GLU A 119 48.41 5.13 -52.05
N VAL A 120 49.10 5.48 -53.13
CA VAL A 120 48.70 6.58 -54.04
C VAL A 120 47.30 6.35 -54.59
N HIS A 121 46.99 5.12 -55.02
CA HIS A 121 45.67 4.80 -55.55
C HIS A 121 44.60 4.72 -54.45
N ALA A 122 44.93 4.25 -53.25
CA ALA A 122 44.02 4.16 -52.11
C ALA A 122 43.60 5.53 -51.55
N GLU A 123 44.41 6.58 -51.72
CA GLU A 123 44.04 7.95 -51.34
C GLU A 123 42.84 8.49 -52.13
N SER A 124 42.73 8.10 -53.41
CA SER A 124 41.62 8.49 -54.27
C SER A 124 40.30 7.78 -53.91
N VAL A 125 40.38 6.69 -53.15
CA VAL A 125 39.25 5.80 -52.87
C VAL A 125 38.44 6.31 -51.68
N ARG A 126 37.23 6.80 -51.97
CA ARG A 126 36.28 7.26 -50.95
C ARG A 126 35.35 6.12 -50.51
N PRO A 127 35.29 5.76 -49.21
CA PRO A 127 34.45 4.66 -48.74
C PRO A 127 32.95 4.78 -49.07
N ARG A 128 32.44 6.01 -49.19
CA ARG A 128 31.02 6.26 -49.53
C ARG A 128 30.70 5.95 -50.99
N ASP A 129 31.69 6.09 -51.87
CA ASP A 129 31.51 5.93 -53.31
C ASP A 129 31.65 4.45 -53.70
N VAL A 130 32.59 3.73 -53.05
CA VAL A 130 32.77 2.27 -53.20
C VAL A 130 31.63 1.48 -52.53
N PHE A 131 31.15 1.96 -51.38
CA PHE A 131 30.07 1.34 -50.62
C PHE A 131 28.93 2.36 -50.42
N PRO A 132 28.15 2.65 -51.49
CA PRO A 132 27.03 3.57 -51.43
C PRO A 132 25.90 2.98 -50.59
N HIS A 133 25.14 3.87 -49.95
CA HIS A 133 23.90 3.46 -49.29
C HIS A 133 22.84 3.21 -50.37
N GLN A 134 22.35 1.98 -50.45
CA GLN A 134 21.37 1.57 -51.46
C GLN A 134 20.05 1.22 -50.78
N TRP A 135 18.96 1.76 -51.33
CA TRP A 135 17.61 1.32 -50.99
C TRP A 135 17.44 -0.10 -51.48
N SER A 136 17.39 -1.04 -50.53
CA SER A 136 17.44 -2.46 -50.83
C SER A 136 16.16 -3.15 -50.36
N ARG A 137 15.97 -4.42 -50.75
CA ARG A 137 14.79 -5.24 -50.35
C ARG A 137 14.45 -5.15 -48.84
N PRO A 138 15.41 -5.15 -47.89
CA PRO A 138 15.14 -4.94 -46.47
C PRO A 138 14.32 -3.69 -46.13
N HIS A 139 14.56 -2.54 -46.80
CA HIS A 139 13.79 -1.32 -46.59
C HIS A 139 12.33 -1.50 -47.02
N ALA A 140 12.12 -2.12 -48.19
CA ALA A 140 10.78 -2.41 -48.70
C ALA A 140 10.04 -3.41 -47.81
N VAL A 141 10.69 -4.48 -47.37
CA VAL A 141 10.10 -5.50 -46.49
C VAL A 141 9.72 -4.90 -45.13
N PHE A 142 10.60 -4.08 -44.55
CA PHE A 142 10.29 -3.34 -43.32
C PHE A 142 9.10 -2.40 -43.51
N GLY A 143 9.06 -1.66 -44.62
CA GLY A 143 7.94 -0.78 -44.97
C GLY A 143 6.61 -1.52 -45.08
N VAL A 144 6.59 -2.68 -45.74
CA VAL A 144 5.41 -3.55 -45.84
C VAL A 144 4.98 -4.06 -44.46
N ALA A 145 5.91 -4.53 -43.63
CA ALA A 145 5.59 -4.98 -42.27
C ALA A 145 5.04 -3.85 -41.40
N LEU A 146 5.56 -2.63 -41.53
CA LEU A 146 5.06 -1.45 -40.84
C LEU A 146 3.64 -1.09 -41.33
N MET A 147 3.39 -1.16 -42.63
CA MET A 147 2.05 -0.95 -43.20
C MET A 147 1.04 -1.97 -42.66
N ILE A 148 1.42 -3.24 -42.54
CA ILE A 148 0.57 -4.30 -41.95
C ILE A 148 0.27 -3.99 -40.48
N LEU A 149 1.27 -3.56 -39.69
CA LEU A 149 1.06 -3.17 -38.30
C LEU A 149 0.09 -1.99 -38.18
N LEU A 150 0.28 -0.95 -38.99
CA LEU A 150 -0.62 0.22 -39.02
C LEU A 150 -2.04 -0.20 -39.42
N ALA A 151 -2.17 -1.04 -40.44
CA ALA A 151 -3.44 -1.62 -40.86
C ALA A 151 -4.13 -2.36 -39.70
N ALA A 152 -3.41 -3.21 -38.95
CA ALA A 152 -3.95 -3.91 -37.79
C ALA A 152 -4.40 -2.96 -36.66
N ILE A 153 -3.76 -1.81 -36.49
CA ILE A 153 -4.12 -0.80 -35.47
C ILE A 153 -5.35 0.01 -35.91
N PHE A 154 -5.41 0.45 -37.17
CA PHE A 154 -6.37 1.44 -37.64
C PHE A 154 -7.60 0.85 -38.34
N ILE A 155 -7.48 -0.25 -39.10
CA ILE A 155 -8.61 -0.85 -39.82
C ILE A 155 -9.77 -1.24 -38.88
N PRO A 156 -9.55 -1.87 -37.71
CA PRO A 156 -10.64 -2.20 -36.79
C PRO A 156 -11.39 -0.98 -36.23
N SER A 157 -10.75 0.19 -36.26
CA SER A 157 -11.34 1.45 -35.81
C SER A 157 -12.16 2.17 -36.89
N MET A 158 -12.05 1.75 -38.17
CA MET A 158 -12.77 2.38 -39.26
C MET A 158 -14.28 2.07 -39.20
N PRO A 159 -15.16 3.09 -39.35
CA PRO A 159 -16.61 2.90 -39.32
C PRO A 159 -17.16 1.94 -40.37
N ALA A 160 -16.46 1.71 -41.48
CA ALA A 160 -16.87 0.79 -42.54
C ALA A 160 -16.82 -0.69 -42.10
N PHE A 161 -15.89 -1.06 -41.21
CA PHE A 161 -15.67 -2.44 -40.75
C PHE A 161 -16.35 -2.75 -39.40
N GLN A 162 -17.17 -1.84 -38.88
CA GLN A 162 -17.93 -2.04 -37.64
C GLN A 162 -19.35 -2.52 -37.95
N SER A 163 -19.74 -3.66 -37.37
CA SER A 163 -21.12 -4.18 -37.50
C SER A 163 -22.16 -3.15 -37.02
N ARG A 164 -23.33 -3.11 -37.67
CA ARG A 164 -24.41 -2.14 -37.36
C ARG A 164 -24.87 -2.21 -35.90
N VAL A 165 -24.73 -3.37 -35.25
CA VAL A 165 -25.05 -3.60 -33.83
C VAL A 165 -23.98 -3.04 -32.88
N ARG A 166 -22.71 -3.07 -33.26
CA ARG A 166 -21.59 -2.65 -32.39
C ARG A 166 -21.41 -1.12 -32.34
N LYS A 167 -21.81 -0.39 -33.39
CA LYS A 167 -21.74 1.08 -33.46
C LYS A 167 -22.48 1.81 -32.31
N PRO A 168 -23.76 1.49 -32.00
CA PRO A 168 -24.45 2.13 -30.88
C PRO A 168 -23.83 1.75 -29.53
N GLU A 169 -23.39 0.50 -29.35
CA GLU A 169 -22.73 0.06 -28.12
C GLU A 169 -21.43 0.80 -27.86
N ILE A 170 -20.59 0.98 -28.89
CA ILE A 170 -19.35 1.77 -28.79
C ILE A 170 -19.68 3.22 -28.44
N ARG A 171 -20.70 3.83 -29.05
CA ARG A 171 -21.09 5.22 -28.74
C ARG A 171 -21.51 5.38 -27.29
N VAL A 172 -22.33 4.45 -26.78
CA VAL A 172 -22.73 4.42 -25.37
C VAL A 172 -21.50 4.23 -24.49
N MET A 173 -20.62 3.27 -24.82
CA MET A 173 -19.39 3.02 -24.08
C MET A 173 -18.50 4.26 -23.96
N LYS A 174 -18.31 4.98 -25.06
CA LYS A 174 -17.53 6.23 -25.08
C LYS A 174 -18.14 7.30 -24.19
N ARG A 175 -19.46 7.48 -24.27
CA ARG A 175 -20.19 8.45 -23.44
C ARG A 175 -20.09 8.09 -21.95
N GLU A 176 -20.33 6.84 -21.60
CA GLU A 176 -20.24 6.37 -20.21
C GLU A 176 -18.79 6.40 -19.68
N GLY A 177 -17.80 6.04 -20.50
CA GLY A 177 -16.39 6.16 -20.17
C GLY A 177 -15.99 7.61 -19.85
N ALA A 178 -16.41 8.56 -20.69
CA ALA A 178 -16.17 9.99 -20.45
C ALA A 178 -16.85 10.52 -19.18
N LYS A 179 -18.03 9.99 -18.81
CA LYS A 179 -18.69 10.30 -17.53
C LYS A 179 -17.88 9.75 -16.35
N LEU A 180 -17.42 8.50 -16.43
CA LEU A 180 -16.59 7.90 -15.38
C LEU A 180 -15.28 8.67 -15.14
N VAL A 181 -14.64 9.17 -16.21
CA VAL A 181 -13.44 10.02 -16.08
C VAL A 181 -13.76 11.33 -15.35
N ARG A 182 -14.91 11.96 -15.62
CA ARG A 182 -15.35 13.18 -14.90
C ARG A 182 -15.60 12.89 -13.43
N ILE A 183 -16.38 11.86 -13.14
CA ILE A 183 -16.70 11.43 -11.76
C ILE A 183 -15.40 11.12 -10.99
N ALA A 184 -14.45 10.41 -11.61
CA ALA A 184 -13.16 10.13 -10.99
C ALA A 184 -12.34 11.41 -10.71
N LYS A 185 -12.36 12.40 -11.62
CA LYS A 185 -11.67 13.69 -11.40
C LYS A 185 -12.31 14.49 -10.27
N GLU A 186 -13.63 14.51 -10.19
CA GLU A 186 -14.38 15.16 -9.10
C GLU A 186 -14.07 14.51 -7.76
N MET A 187 -14.21 13.18 -7.65
CA MET A 187 -13.84 12.46 -6.43
C MET A 187 -12.37 12.67 -6.05
N LYS A 188 -11.46 12.76 -7.01
CA LYS A 188 -10.03 13.01 -6.72
C LYS A 188 -9.78 14.37 -6.07
N ARG A 189 -10.63 15.36 -6.32
CA ARG A 189 -10.56 16.69 -5.66
C ARG A 189 -11.07 16.62 -4.22
N ASP A 190 -12.10 15.81 -3.98
CA ASP A 190 -12.74 15.71 -2.66
C ASP A 190 -12.05 14.72 -1.72
N VAL A 191 -11.24 13.78 -2.25
CA VAL A 191 -10.51 12.79 -1.45
C VAL A 191 -9.29 13.46 -0.78
N PRO A 192 -9.22 13.50 0.57
CA PRO A 192 -8.08 14.06 1.29
C PRO A 192 -6.79 13.29 0.97
N GLU A 193 -5.66 13.98 0.91
CA GLU A 193 -4.37 13.35 0.57
C GLU A 193 -3.99 12.17 1.48
N LYS A 194 -4.41 12.23 2.75
CA LYS A 194 -4.15 11.17 3.75
C LYS A 194 -4.89 9.85 3.45
N ARG A 195 -5.79 9.79 2.48
CA ARG A 195 -6.59 8.60 2.15
C ARG A 195 -6.07 7.91 0.88
N GLU A 196 -4.87 7.34 0.96
CA GLU A 196 -4.20 6.68 -0.17
C GLU A 196 -5.01 5.56 -0.82
N ALA A 197 -5.68 4.71 -0.02
CA ALA A 197 -6.44 3.57 -0.53
C ALA A 197 -7.59 4.03 -1.46
N LEU A 198 -8.35 5.04 -1.01
CA LEU A 198 -9.42 5.63 -1.80
C LEU A 198 -8.87 6.34 -3.06
N ARG A 199 -7.74 7.04 -2.95
CA ARG A 199 -7.07 7.67 -4.10
C ARG A 199 -6.66 6.65 -5.16
N ARG A 200 -6.17 5.47 -4.76
CA ARG A 200 -5.85 4.36 -5.68
C ARG A 200 -7.09 3.84 -6.41
N LEU A 201 -8.21 3.67 -5.70
CA LEU A 201 -9.48 3.24 -6.30
C LEU A 201 -10.03 4.27 -7.29
N VAL A 202 -9.95 5.56 -6.96
CA VAL A 202 -10.35 6.66 -7.85
C VAL A 202 -9.47 6.72 -9.11
N ASN A 203 -8.16 6.52 -8.99
CA ASN A 203 -7.27 6.45 -10.16
C ASN A 203 -7.63 5.24 -11.06
N ARG A 204 -7.91 4.07 -10.49
CA ARG A 204 -8.39 2.90 -11.25
C ARG A 204 -9.71 3.17 -11.97
N LEU A 205 -10.61 3.96 -11.36
CA LEU A 205 -11.87 4.36 -11.98
C LEU A 205 -11.63 5.27 -13.18
N GLN A 206 -10.68 6.20 -13.06
CA GLN A 206 -10.26 7.06 -14.16
C GLN A 206 -9.67 6.25 -15.32
N ASP A 207 -8.82 5.28 -15.03
CA ASP A 207 -8.20 4.42 -16.05
C ASP A 207 -9.23 3.52 -16.74
N LEU A 208 -10.20 2.98 -16.00
CA LEU A 208 -11.32 2.24 -16.56
C LEU A 208 -12.16 3.13 -17.49
N GLY A 209 -12.46 4.36 -17.08
CA GLY A 209 -13.17 5.33 -17.91
C GLY A 209 -12.43 5.63 -19.22
N ARG A 210 -11.11 5.83 -19.18
CA ARG A 210 -10.26 6.01 -20.37
C ARG A 210 -10.30 4.79 -21.29
N LYS A 211 -10.25 3.58 -20.74
CA LYS A 211 -10.35 2.33 -21.52
C LYS A 211 -11.71 2.23 -22.22
N MET A 212 -12.80 2.54 -21.53
CA MET A 212 -14.15 2.58 -22.11
C MET A 212 -14.27 3.65 -23.22
N GLU A 213 -13.62 4.80 -23.07
CA GLU A 213 -13.58 5.88 -24.08
C GLU A 213 -12.88 5.46 -25.39
N THR A 214 -11.98 4.47 -25.36
CA THR A 214 -11.40 3.91 -26.60
C THR A 214 -12.43 3.16 -27.44
N GLY A 215 -13.53 2.69 -26.84
CA GLY A 215 -14.54 1.87 -27.51
C GLY A 215 -14.08 0.45 -27.86
N ARG A 216 -12.90 0.04 -27.39
CA ARG A 216 -12.36 -1.31 -27.64
C ARG A 216 -12.93 -2.36 -26.68
N MET A 217 -13.33 -1.93 -25.49
CA MET A 217 -13.85 -2.78 -24.42
C MET A 217 -15.27 -3.28 -24.68
N GLN A 218 -15.53 -4.56 -24.38
CA GLN A 218 -16.88 -5.14 -24.49
C GLN A 218 -17.83 -4.64 -23.39
N LYS A 219 -19.12 -4.45 -23.73
CA LYS A 219 -20.16 -3.96 -22.82
C LYS A 219 -20.30 -4.77 -21.53
N LYS A 220 -20.37 -6.09 -21.64
CA LYS A 220 -20.48 -6.98 -20.48
C LYS A 220 -19.29 -6.83 -19.53
N GLN A 221 -18.08 -6.76 -20.07
CA GLN A 221 -16.86 -6.63 -19.28
C GLN A 221 -16.75 -5.27 -18.60
N ALA A 222 -17.09 -4.18 -19.30
CA ALA A 222 -17.14 -2.84 -18.73
C ALA A 222 -18.10 -2.80 -17.53
N MET A 223 -19.32 -3.35 -17.67
CA MET A 223 -20.28 -3.41 -16.56
C MET A 223 -19.77 -4.22 -15.36
N LEU A 224 -19.10 -5.35 -15.58
CA LEU A 224 -18.52 -6.15 -14.50
C LEU A 224 -17.42 -5.39 -13.76
N GLN A 225 -16.51 -4.71 -14.48
CA GLN A 225 -15.43 -3.94 -13.87
C GLN A 225 -15.95 -2.72 -13.12
N VAL A 226 -16.93 -2.00 -13.68
CA VAL A 226 -17.62 -0.88 -13.00
C VAL A 226 -18.28 -1.36 -11.72
N ARG A 227 -19.02 -2.48 -11.76
CA ARG A 227 -19.69 -3.03 -10.56
C ARG A 227 -18.69 -3.42 -9.48
N LYS A 228 -17.61 -4.13 -9.84
CA LYS A 228 -16.57 -4.55 -8.89
C LYS A 228 -15.90 -3.34 -8.23
N LEU A 229 -15.50 -2.36 -9.03
CA LEU A 229 -14.82 -1.18 -8.52
C LEU A 229 -15.74 -0.29 -7.66
N THR A 230 -17.02 -0.18 -8.03
CA THR A 230 -18.04 0.50 -7.22
C THR A 230 -18.20 -0.17 -5.85
N GLN A 231 -18.18 -1.50 -5.80
CA GLN A 231 -18.26 -2.24 -4.55
C GLN A 231 -17.01 -2.06 -3.67
N GLU A 232 -15.82 -1.99 -4.27
CA GLU A 232 -14.57 -1.69 -3.57
C GLU A 232 -14.58 -0.26 -2.98
N ILE A 233 -15.02 0.73 -3.76
CA ILE A 233 -15.15 2.12 -3.28
C ILE A 233 -16.15 2.21 -2.12
N LYS A 234 -17.31 1.55 -2.23
CA LYS A 234 -18.32 1.53 -1.17
C LYS A 234 -17.79 0.91 0.12
N ARG A 235 -17.12 -0.24 0.04
CA ARG A 235 -16.53 -0.91 1.22
C ARG A 235 -15.50 -0.04 1.92
N GLU A 236 -14.66 0.67 1.17
CA GLU A 236 -13.67 1.58 1.76
C GLU A 236 -14.36 2.80 2.40
N GLN A 237 -15.40 3.36 1.78
CA GLN A 237 -16.20 4.42 2.39
C GLN A 237 -16.89 3.96 3.69
N ASP A 238 -17.49 2.76 3.71
CA ASP A 238 -18.14 2.21 4.90
C ASP A 238 -17.13 1.99 6.03
N ARG A 239 -15.93 1.49 5.71
CA ARG A 239 -14.83 1.33 6.67
C ARG A 239 -14.39 2.69 7.26
N LEU A 240 -14.29 3.72 6.42
CA LEU A 240 -13.96 5.07 6.85
C LEU A 240 -15.05 5.69 7.72
N ALA A 241 -16.32 5.45 7.38
CA ALA A 241 -17.46 5.88 8.19
C ALA A 241 -17.47 5.21 9.57
N GLN A 242 -17.19 3.91 9.65
CA GLN A 242 -17.06 3.17 10.91
C GLN A 242 -15.91 3.70 11.78
N GLN A 243 -14.74 3.98 11.19
CA GLN A 243 -13.61 4.58 11.91
C GLN A 243 -13.94 5.97 12.48
N ASN A 244 -14.63 6.80 11.71
CA ASN A 244 -15.02 8.14 12.15
C ASN A 244 -16.14 8.12 13.21
N GLN A 245 -17.06 7.15 13.15
CA GLN A 245 -18.10 6.96 14.18
C GLN A 245 -17.49 6.50 15.51
N ALA A 246 -16.53 5.57 15.48
CA ALA A 246 -15.79 5.13 16.67
C ALA A 246 -15.01 6.29 17.33
N ALA A 247 -14.42 7.19 16.54
CA ALA A 247 -13.73 8.37 17.08
C ALA A 247 -14.69 9.36 17.78
N LYS A 248 -15.88 9.58 17.20
CA LYS A 248 -16.90 10.46 17.82
C LYS A 248 -17.54 9.87 19.07
N SER A 249 -17.73 8.54 19.13
CA SER A 249 -18.26 7.88 20.34
C SER A 249 -17.24 7.89 21.48
N MET A 250 -15.94 7.81 21.18
CA MET A 250 -14.88 7.89 22.19
C MET A 250 -14.80 9.27 22.86
N GLU A 251 -14.98 10.36 22.11
CA GLU A 251 -14.96 11.71 22.68
C GLU A 251 -16.17 11.96 23.60
N ALA A 252 -17.35 11.46 23.21
CA ALA A 252 -18.55 11.48 24.05
C ALA A 252 -18.40 10.60 25.30
N ALA A 253 -17.79 9.42 25.16
CA ALA A 253 -17.50 8.51 26.27
C ALA A 253 -16.51 9.14 27.28
N LYS A 254 -15.47 9.85 26.81
CA LYS A 254 -14.55 10.61 27.67
C LYS A 254 -15.29 11.68 28.49
N LEU A 255 -16.22 12.41 27.87
CA LEU A 255 -16.98 13.46 28.56
C LEU A 255 -17.94 12.88 29.62
N GLU A 256 -18.61 11.78 29.31
CA GLU A 256 -19.46 11.08 30.29
C GLU A 256 -18.64 10.45 31.41
N MET A 257 -17.47 9.87 31.11
CA MET A 257 -16.54 9.34 32.11
C MET A 257 -16.03 10.43 33.07
N ARG A 258 -15.66 11.62 32.54
CA ARG A 258 -15.25 12.77 33.37
C ARG A 258 -16.33 13.21 34.35
N LYS A 259 -17.58 13.27 33.90
CA LYS A 259 -18.71 13.63 34.77
C LYS A 259 -18.93 12.56 35.84
N ALA A 260 -18.88 11.28 35.46
CA ALA A 260 -19.02 10.16 36.40
C ALA A 260 -17.90 10.12 37.45
N SER A 261 -16.64 10.39 37.08
CA SER A 261 -15.52 10.45 38.03
C SER A 261 -15.61 11.63 38.98
N GLU A 262 -16.05 12.80 38.50
CA GLU A 262 -16.25 13.99 39.35
C GLU A 262 -17.40 13.80 40.36
N ASP A 263 -18.50 13.18 39.94
CA ASP A 263 -19.64 12.92 40.82
C ASP A 263 -19.29 11.88 41.89
N LEU A 264 -18.54 10.84 41.51
CA LEU A 264 -18.00 9.85 42.45
C LEU A 264 -17.05 10.48 43.47
N ALA A 265 -16.16 11.37 43.04
CA ALA A 265 -15.24 12.10 43.92
C ALA A 265 -15.99 12.93 44.97
N LYS A 266 -17.03 13.65 44.55
CA LYS A 266 -17.87 14.48 45.44
C LYS A 266 -18.62 13.62 46.46
N GLU A 267 -19.04 12.44 46.08
CA GLU A 267 -19.81 11.54 46.94
C GLU A 267 -18.91 10.84 47.98
N ILE A 268 -17.69 10.45 47.58
CA ILE A 268 -16.64 9.98 48.51
C ILE A 268 -16.28 11.10 49.52
N ALA A 269 -16.12 12.34 49.05
CA ALA A 269 -15.87 13.49 49.92
C ALA A 269 -16.99 13.70 50.96
N ARG A 270 -18.25 13.54 50.55
CA ARG A 270 -19.42 13.65 51.45
C ARG A 270 -19.44 12.54 52.50
N LYS A 271 -19.02 11.32 52.16
CA LYS A 271 -18.94 10.20 53.12
C LYS A 271 -17.81 10.38 54.13
N LEU A 272 -16.60 10.76 53.70
CA LEU A 272 -15.51 11.10 54.63
C LEU A 272 -15.89 12.24 55.57
N ALA A 273 -16.59 13.26 55.05
CA ALA A 273 -17.11 14.36 55.86
C ALA A 273 -18.13 13.88 56.92
N ALA A 274 -18.99 12.91 56.56
CA ALA A 274 -20.05 12.39 57.44
C ALA A 274 -19.53 11.39 58.49
N GLU A 275 -18.61 10.48 58.13
CA GLU A 275 -18.02 9.50 59.05
C GLU A 275 -17.08 10.16 60.08
N GLU A 276 -16.28 11.14 59.66
CA GLU A 276 -15.30 11.80 60.53
C GLU A 276 -15.81 13.12 61.15
N LYS A 277 -17.04 13.56 60.81
CA LYS A 277 -17.62 14.88 61.16
C LYS A 277 -16.73 16.07 60.79
N ILE A 278 -16.11 16.02 59.61
CA ILE A 278 -15.20 17.06 59.09
C ILE A 278 -15.92 17.84 57.97
N PRO A 279 -15.71 19.16 57.81
CA PRO A 279 -16.30 19.92 56.70
C PRO A 279 -15.88 19.37 55.32
N LEU A 280 -16.82 19.40 54.36
CA LEU A 280 -16.69 18.84 53.01
C LEU A 280 -15.40 19.25 52.29
N SER A 281 -14.94 20.49 52.50
CA SER A 281 -13.69 21.01 51.92
C SER A 281 -12.42 20.32 52.44
N LYS A 282 -12.37 19.94 53.72
CA LYS A 282 -11.24 19.20 54.30
C LYS A 282 -11.30 17.70 53.96
N ALA A 283 -12.49 17.14 53.77
CA ALA A 283 -12.67 15.78 53.28
C ALA A 283 -12.21 15.64 51.81
N MET A 284 -12.45 16.68 50.98
CA MET A 284 -11.95 16.75 49.60
C MET A 284 -10.42 16.74 49.52
N ASN A 285 -9.73 17.34 50.49
CA ASN A 285 -8.27 17.34 50.58
C ASN A 285 -7.66 16.03 51.09
N ARG A 286 -8.49 15.09 51.58
CA ARG A 286 -8.08 13.76 52.06
C ARG A 286 -8.36 12.65 51.04
N ILE A 287 -9.03 12.96 49.93
CA ILE A 287 -9.15 12.03 48.80
C ILE A 287 -7.72 11.75 48.30
N PRO A 288 -7.34 10.49 48.03
CA PRO A 288 -6.07 10.21 47.37
C PRO A 288 -6.05 10.92 46.00
N ASP A 289 -5.27 11.99 45.88
CA ASP A 289 -5.00 12.65 44.59
C ASP A 289 -3.65 12.10 44.10
N ASP A 290 -3.70 11.15 43.18
CA ASP A 290 -2.49 10.67 42.52
C ASP A 290 -2.17 11.61 41.36
N LYS A 291 -1.29 12.57 41.65
CA LYS A 291 -0.83 13.57 40.67
C LYS A 291 -0.33 12.94 39.38
N LEU A 292 0.27 11.75 39.45
CA LEU A 292 0.81 11.04 38.30
C LEU A 292 -0.30 10.50 37.40
N LEU A 293 -1.34 9.88 37.99
CA LEU A 293 -2.52 9.43 37.24
C LEU A 293 -3.22 10.60 36.55
N LYS A 294 -3.38 11.71 37.27
CA LYS A 294 -4.04 12.92 36.78
C LYS A 294 -3.29 13.57 35.63
N GLU A 295 -1.98 13.70 35.74
CA GLU A 295 -1.13 14.32 34.73
C GLU A 295 -1.09 13.46 33.46
N LEU A 296 -0.88 12.15 33.61
CA LEU A 296 -0.85 11.21 32.48
C LEU A 296 -2.22 11.04 31.82
N ALA A 297 -3.31 11.08 32.58
CA ALA A 297 -4.67 11.00 32.05
C ALA A 297 -5.08 12.28 31.29
N ARG A 298 -4.60 13.46 31.73
CA ARG A 298 -4.96 14.77 31.16
C ARG A 298 -4.00 15.27 30.10
N LYS A 299 -2.87 14.60 29.88
CA LYS A 299 -1.90 14.95 28.84
C LYS A 299 -2.56 14.93 27.45
N GLU A 300 -2.40 16.03 26.71
CA GLU A 300 -2.86 16.12 25.32
C GLU A 300 -1.95 15.31 24.39
N GLY A 301 -2.55 14.55 23.47
CA GLY A 301 -1.82 13.68 22.52
C GLY A 301 -1.62 12.22 22.98
N PRO A 302 -1.04 11.37 22.12
CA PRO A 302 -0.76 9.96 22.44
C PRO A 302 0.37 9.86 23.47
N LEU A 303 0.22 8.97 24.46
CA LEU A 303 1.29 8.73 25.44
C LEU A 303 2.44 7.97 24.79
N THR A 304 3.66 8.27 25.22
CA THR A 304 4.85 7.49 24.85
C THR A 304 4.84 6.11 25.53
N ALA A 305 5.56 5.13 24.99
CA ALA A 305 5.58 3.76 25.53
C ALA A 305 6.05 3.70 27.00
N THR A 306 6.91 4.62 27.43
CA THR A 306 7.35 4.75 28.82
C THR A 306 6.25 5.30 29.72
N GLU A 307 5.54 6.34 29.27
CA GLU A 307 4.43 6.95 30.00
C GLU A 307 3.22 6.02 30.09
N GLN A 308 3.03 5.17 29.08
CA GLN A 308 2.02 4.11 29.09
C GLN A 308 2.29 3.09 30.19
N LYS A 309 3.53 2.60 30.31
CA LYS A 309 3.90 1.68 31.39
C LYS A 309 3.72 2.30 32.77
N MET A 310 4.09 3.58 32.93
CA MET A 310 3.87 4.31 34.18
C MET A 310 2.38 4.45 34.52
N LEU A 311 1.54 4.70 33.50
CA LEU A 311 0.09 4.76 33.66
C LEU A 311 -0.50 3.39 34.01
N GLU A 312 -0.02 2.33 33.38
CA GLU A 312 -0.39 0.95 33.68
C GLU A 312 -0.01 0.55 35.11
N GLU A 313 1.24 0.77 35.52
CA GLU A 313 1.72 0.47 36.87
C GLU A 313 0.97 1.26 37.94
N ALA A 314 0.69 2.54 37.68
CA ALA A 314 -0.13 3.35 38.56
C ALA A 314 -1.55 2.79 38.69
N LEU A 315 -2.19 2.41 37.57
CA LEU A 315 -3.51 1.79 37.57
C LEU A 315 -3.52 0.41 38.26
N GLU A 316 -2.50 -0.42 38.05
CA GLU A 316 -2.36 -1.73 38.68
C GLU A 316 -2.19 -1.62 40.19
N LYS A 317 -1.45 -0.62 40.67
CA LYS A 317 -1.27 -0.36 42.11
C LYS A 317 -2.60 -0.15 42.84
N TYR A 318 -3.58 0.48 42.18
CA TYR A 318 -4.92 0.68 42.75
C TYR A 318 -5.88 -0.49 42.48
N ALA A 319 -5.65 -1.23 41.39
CA ALA A 319 -6.43 -2.41 41.00
C ALA A 319 -6.04 -3.69 41.75
N ASP A 320 -4.86 -3.76 42.36
CA ASP A 320 -4.38 -4.94 43.08
C ASP A 320 -5.31 -5.27 44.29
N PRO A 321 -5.94 -6.47 44.32
CA PRO A 321 -6.78 -6.93 45.42
C PRO A 321 -6.09 -6.97 46.78
N LYS A 322 -4.75 -7.08 46.82
CA LYS A 322 -3.97 -7.15 48.06
C LYS A 322 -3.67 -5.78 48.67
N ASN A 323 -3.94 -4.69 47.96
CA ASN A 323 -3.58 -3.34 48.37
C ASN A 323 -4.80 -2.57 48.93
N SER A 324 -4.67 -1.99 50.13
CA SER A 324 -5.76 -1.32 50.85
C SER A 324 -5.98 0.15 50.44
N LEU A 325 -5.30 0.62 49.40
CA LEU A 325 -5.44 2.00 48.91
C LEU A 325 -6.87 2.26 48.39
N PRO A 326 -7.51 3.36 48.80
CA PRO A 326 -8.79 3.79 48.23
C PRO A 326 -8.62 4.13 46.74
N ILE A 327 -9.67 3.91 45.95
CA ILE A 327 -9.68 4.14 44.50
C ILE A 327 -9.71 5.67 44.25
N PRO A 328 -8.65 6.28 43.68
CA PRO A 328 -8.67 7.69 43.32
C PRO A 328 -9.71 7.98 42.25
N PRO A 329 -10.38 9.15 42.30
CA PRO A 329 -11.42 9.52 41.33
C PRO A 329 -10.88 9.65 39.89
N GLU A 330 -9.59 9.92 39.72
CA GLU A 330 -8.92 10.05 38.42
C GLU A 330 -8.79 8.72 37.66
N ILE A 331 -9.09 7.57 38.29
CA ILE A 331 -8.99 6.25 37.63
C ILE A 331 -9.88 6.13 36.40
N GLY A 332 -11.05 6.77 36.39
CA GLY A 332 -11.93 6.78 35.23
C GLY A 332 -11.28 7.47 34.02
N GLU A 333 -10.62 8.61 34.24
CA GLU A 333 -9.91 9.35 33.18
C GLU A 333 -8.67 8.59 32.70
N ALA A 334 -7.92 8.00 33.62
CA ALA A 334 -6.71 7.22 33.33
C ALA A 334 -7.02 5.94 32.53
N LEU A 335 -8.09 5.22 32.87
CA LEU A 335 -8.54 4.03 32.12
C LEU A 335 -9.00 4.39 30.70
N ALA A 336 -9.71 5.51 30.53
CA ALA A 336 -10.12 5.99 29.21
C ALA A 336 -8.91 6.32 28.32
N LYS A 337 -7.90 6.96 28.92
CA LYS A 337 -6.66 7.33 28.24
C LYS A 337 -5.83 6.09 27.85
N LEU A 338 -5.81 5.06 28.71
CA LEU A 338 -5.18 3.77 28.39
C LEU A 338 -5.88 3.06 27.21
N ALA A 339 -7.22 3.07 27.20
CA ALA A 339 -8.01 2.47 26.12
C ALA A 339 -7.80 3.16 24.75
N GLU A 340 -7.53 4.47 24.74
CA GLU A 340 -7.25 5.24 23.50
C GLU A 340 -5.95 4.81 22.80
N ASN A 341 -4.95 4.34 23.56
CA ASN A 341 -3.66 3.91 23.03
C ASN A 341 -3.65 2.50 22.43
N LYS A 342 -4.84 1.90 22.20
CA LYS A 342 -5.04 0.57 21.60
C LYS A 342 -4.69 -0.63 22.49
N ASP A 343 -4.41 -0.43 23.78
CA ASP A 343 -4.19 -1.49 24.77
C ASP A 343 -5.49 -1.90 25.48
N TYR A 344 -6.50 -2.22 24.67
CA TYR A 344 -7.85 -2.57 25.14
C TYR A 344 -7.89 -3.78 26.09
N LYS A 345 -6.99 -4.75 25.88
CA LYS A 345 -6.93 -5.98 26.68
C LYS A 345 -6.49 -5.69 28.13
N LYS A 346 -5.47 -4.85 28.29
CA LYS A 346 -4.95 -4.48 29.62
C LYS A 346 -5.92 -3.58 30.37
N ALA A 347 -6.54 -2.61 29.69
CA ALA A 347 -7.59 -1.79 30.29
C ALA A 347 -8.75 -2.65 30.82
N ALA A 348 -9.18 -3.66 30.05
CA ALA A 348 -10.23 -4.59 30.49
C ALA A 348 -9.80 -5.45 31.70
N GLU A 349 -8.54 -5.92 31.73
CA GLU A 349 -7.99 -6.69 32.85
C GLU A 349 -7.93 -5.87 34.14
N ILE A 350 -7.48 -4.62 34.07
CA ILE A 350 -7.43 -3.70 35.21
C ILE A 350 -8.84 -3.42 35.74
N ILE A 351 -9.82 -3.22 34.85
CA ILE A 351 -11.23 -3.06 35.26
C ILE A 351 -11.73 -4.32 35.98
N GLN A 352 -11.40 -5.51 35.50
CA GLN A 352 -11.80 -6.77 36.13
C GLN A 352 -11.18 -6.94 37.54
N LYS A 353 -9.90 -6.58 37.70
CA LYS A 353 -9.22 -6.59 39.02
C LYS A 353 -9.84 -5.58 39.99
N LEU A 354 -10.18 -4.37 39.52
CA LEU A 354 -10.88 -3.36 40.31
C LEU A 354 -12.25 -3.85 40.81
N LEU A 355 -13.01 -4.55 39.95
CA LEU A 355 -14.29 -5.15 40.34
C LEU A 355 -14.11 -6.21 41.44
N GLN A 356 -13.11 -7.08 41.30
CA GLN A 356 -12.79 -8.09 42.32
C GLN A 356 -12.40 -7.46 43.66
N LYS A 357 -11.57 -6.40 43.63
CA LYS A 357 -11.20 -5.67 44.84
C LYS A 357 -12.41 -5.03 45.52
N LEU A 358 -13.30 -4.42 44.73
CA LEU A 358 -14.51 -3.80 45.24
C LEU A 358 -15.44 -4.86 45.86
N ASP A 359 -15.57 -6.04 45.26
CA ASP A 359 -16.31 -7.17 45.83
C ASP A 359 -15.69 -7.69 47.13
N LEU A 360 -14.36 -7.78 47.22
CA LEU A 360 -13.66 -8.17 48.45
C LEU A 360 -13.84 -7.15 49.59
N GLU A 361 -13.77 -5.84 49.28
CA GLU A 361 -13.98 -4.79 50.27
C GLU A 361 -15.43 -4.78 50.77
N ARG A 362 -16.40 -5.03 49.88
CA ARG A 362 -17.82 -5.23 50.25
C ARG A 362 -17.98 -6.38 51.21
N LEU A 363 -17.42 -7.55 50.90
CA LEU A 363 -17.51 -8.76 51.74
C LEU A 363 -16.88 -8.53 53.12
N GLN A 364 -15.75 -7.82 53.18
CA GLN A 364 -15.12 -7.46 54.45
C GLN A 364 -15.96 -6.49 55.28
N LYS A 365 -16.60 -5.48 54.66
CA LYS A 365 -17.49 -4.56 55.36
C LYS A 365 -18.75 -5.26 55.85
N LEU A 366 -19.36 -6.12 55.04
CA LEU A 366 -20.50 -6.97 55.40
C LEU A 366 -20.23 -7.87 56.62
N ALA A 367 -19.02 -8.45 56.67
CA ALA A 367 -18.58 -9.27 57.79
C ALA A 367 -18.38 -8.45 59.07
N LYS A 368 -17.98 -7.18 58.97
CA LYS A 368 -17.78 -6.28 60.13
C LYS A 368 -19.09 -5.66 60.65
N THR A 369 -20.11 -5.48 59.80
CA THR A 369 -21.40 -4.86 60.18
C THR A 369 -22.54 -5.86 60.42
N ASN A 370 -22.24 -7.12 60.76
CA ASN A 370 -23.23 -8.17 61.06
C ASN A 370 -24.36 -8.28 60.01
N GLY A 371 -23.97 -8.41 58.73
CA GLY A 371 -24.92 -8.79 57.67
C GLY A 371 -25.91 -7.70 57.25
N LYS A 372 -25.71 -6.44 57.66
CA LYS A 372 -26.46 -5.30 57.12
C LYS A 372 -25.55 -4.44 56.26
N LEU A 373 -25.72 -4.55 54.94
CA LEU A 373 -25.36 -3.46 54.04
C LEU A 373 -26.48 -2.43 54.13
N SER A 374 -26.16 -1.15 54.36
CA SER A 374 -27.19 -0.11 54.29
C SER A 374 -27.78 -0.11 52.88
N LYS A 375 -29.10 0.07 52.74
CA LYS A 375 -29.74 0.23 51.40
C LYS A 375 -29.04 1.31 50.56
N LEU A 376 -28.47 2.30 51.24
CA LEU A 376 -27.67 3.38 50.68
C LEU A 376 -26.36 2.90 50.01
N ASP A 377 -25.71 1.89 50.59
CA ASP A 377 -24.45 1.34 50.06
C ASP A 377 -24.71 0.44 48.85
N GLN A 378 -25.82 -0.32 48.84
CA GLN A 378 -26.25 -1.08 47.66
C GLN A 378 -26.58 -0.15 46.48
N GLU A 379 -27.24 0.97 46.75
CA GLU A 379 -27.62 1.94 45.73
C GLU A 379 -26.41 2.69 45.15
N MET A 380 -25.44 3.06 46.01
CA MET A 380 -24.18 3.68 45.58
C MET A 380 -23.40 2.77 44.64
N LEU A 381 -23.35 1.50 44.98
CA LEU A 381 -22.59 0.50 44.27
C LEU A 381 -23.16 0.19 42.90
N LYS A 382 -24.49 0.11 42.84
CA LYS A 382 -25.24 0.05 41.59
C LYS A 382 -24.95 1.27 40.72
N LYS A 383 -24.99 2.48 41.28
CA LYS A 383 -24.69 3.72 40.54
C LYS A 383 -23.25 3.75 40.01
N GLN A 384 -22.27 3.25 40.77
CA GLN A 384 -20.88 3.12 40.32
C GLN A 384 -20.74 2.17 39.12
N LEU A 385 -21.37 0.99 39.19
CA LEU A 385 -21.35 0.02 38.10
C LEU A 385 -22.13 0.50 36.88
N GLU A 386 -23.26 1.17 37.06
CA GLU A 386 -24.05 1.76 35.97
C GLU A 386 -23.32 2.91 35.28
N ALA A 387 -22.63 3.76 36.04
CA ALA A 387 -21.84 4.87 35.49
C ALA A 387 -20.68 4.33 34.63
N LEU A 388 -19.96 3.31 35.12
CA LEU A 388 -18.91 2.63 34.36
C LEU A 388 -19.48 1.91 33.13
N ALA A 389 -20.62 1.24 33.26
CA ALA A 389 -21.28 0.55 32.16
C ALA A 389 -21.84 1.49 31.08
N LYS A 390 -22.31 2.68 31.48
CA LYS A 390 -22.78 3.72 30.56
C LYS A 390 -21.61 4.32 29.78
N ALA A 391 -20.54 4.62 30.49
CA ALA A 391 -19.29 5.10 29.93
C ALA A 391 -18.64 4.15 28.90
N LEU A 392 -18.83 2.83 29.06
CA LEU A 392 -18.27 1.83 28.14
C LEU A 392 -19.19 1.48 26.96
N LYS A 393 -20.44 1.98 26.94
CA LYS A 393 -21.44 1.67 25.90
C LYS A 393 -21.08 2.38 24.58
N GLY A 394 -21.03 1.65 23.48
CA GLY A 394 -20.69 2.21 22.15
C GLY A 394 -19.18 2.31 21.87
N THR A 395 -18.35 1.70 22.73
CA THR A 395 -16.93 1.40 22.47
C THR A 395 -16.78 -0.07 22.06
N GLU A 396 -15.57 -0.51 21.65
CA GLU A 396 -15.32 -1.95 21.39
C GLU A 396 -15.48 -2.84 22.65
N LEU A 397 -15.64 -2.24 23.83
CA LEU A 397 -15.87 -2.89 25.12
C LEU A 397 -17.37 -3.07 25.45
N ASP A 398 -18.27 -3.04 24.46
CA ASP A 398 -19.73 -3.17 24.65
C ASP A 398 -20.12 -4.46 25.42
N LYS A 399 -19.34 -5.55 25.28
CA LYS A 399 -19.52 -6.77 26.08
C LYS A 399 -19.24 -6.55 27.57
N LEU A 400 -18.22 -5.77 27.90
CA LEU A 400 -17.86 -5.41 29.27
C LEU A 400 -18.88 -4.45 29.87
N ALA A 401 -19.34 -3.48 29.06
CA ALA A 401 -20.43 -2.58 29.43
C ALA A 401 -21.72 -3.35 29.78
N LYS A 402 -22.04 -4.41 29.02
CA LYS A 402 -23.18 -5.29 29.32
C LYS A 402 -22.99 -6.06 30.63
N MET A 403 -21.83 -6.68 30.85
CA MET A 403 -21.53 -7.38 32.11
C MET A 403 -21.62 -6.46 33.34
N LEU A 404 -21.14 -5.22 33.23
CA LEU A 404 -21.24 -4.22 34.30
C LEU A 404 -22.69 -3.82 34.58
N ARG A 405 -23.55 -3.69 33.54
CA ARG A 405 -24.99 -3.48 33.73
C ARG A 405 -25.66 -4.67 34.39
N GLU A 406 -25.36 -5.88 33.92
CA GLU A 406 -25.93 -7.11 34.47
C GLU A 406 -25.57 -7.28 35.95
N GLN A 407 -24.33 -6.96 36.35
CA GLN A 407 -23.95 -6.95 37.76
C GLN A 407 -24.66 -5.85 38.55
N ALA A 408 -24.82 -4.65 38.00
CA ALA A 408 -25.57 -3.58 38.64
C ALA A 408 -27.07 -3.91 38.81
N GLU A 409 -27.66 -4.61 37.84
CA GLU A 409 -29.04 -5.09 37.89
C GLU A 409 -29.20 -6.27 38.85
N MET A 410 -28.23 -7.18 38.94
CA MET A 410 -28.20 -8.23 39.96
C MET A 410 -28.22 -7.62 41.38
N LEU A 411 -27.46 -6.56 41.62
CA LEU A 411 -27.51 -5.81 42.90
C LEU A 411 -28.89 -5.20 43.20
N ALA A 412 -29.69 -4.88 42.18
CA ALA A 412 -31.03 -4.34 42.35
C ALA A 412 -32.07 -5.43 42.67
N LYS A 413 -31.78 -6.70 42.36
CA LYS A 413 -32.71 -7.82 42.45
C LYS A 413 -32.47 -8.74 43.64
N LEU A 414 -31.26 -8.80 44.19
CA LEU A 414 -31.00 -9.61 45.40
C LEU A 414 -31.68 -9.00 46.62
N SER A 415 -32.59 -9.76 47.24
CA SER A 415 -33.19 -9.36 48.52
C SER A 415 -32.15 -9.41 49.65
N PRO A 416 -32.32 -8.64 50.75
CA PRO A 416 -31.41 -8.69 51.91
C PRO A 416 -31.23 -10.11 52.47
N GLU A 417 -32.21 -10.99 52.29
CA GLU A 417 -32.23 -12.37 52.75
C GLU A 417 -31.39 -13.31 51.86
N GLU A 418 -31.43 -13.13 50.54
CA GLU A 418 -30.59 -13.89 49.60
C GLU A 418 -29.11 -13.54 49.75
N LEU A 419 -28.81 -12.28 50.08
CA LEU A 419 -27.48 -11.78 50.40
C LEU A 419 -26.94 -12.37 51.72
N GLN A 420 -27.80 -12.56 52.72
CA GLN A 420 -27.44 -13.26 53.96
C GLN A 420 -27.18 -14.75 53.72
N ALA A 421 -28.01 -15.44 52.92
CA ALA A 421 -27.80 -16.84 52.58
C ALA A 421 -26.50 -17.09 51.79
N LEU A 422 -26.09 -16.12 50.97
CA LEU A 422 -24.84 -16.19 50.20
C LEU A 422 -23.61 -15.93 51.09
N LEU A 423 -23.73 -15.00 52.05
CA LEU A 423 -22.73 -14.77 53.11
C LEU A 423 -22.56 -15.99 54.01
N GLU A 424 -23.66 -16.63 54.40
CA GLU A 424 -23.65 -17.80 55.27
C GLU A 424 -23.01 -19.01 54.56
N LYS A 425 -23.33 -19.23 53.28
CA LYS A 425 -22.70 -20.27 52.44
C LYS A 425 -21.20 -20.04 52.22
N LEU A 426 -20.74 -18.79 52.15
CA LEU A 426 -19.33 -18.48 51.96
C LEU A 426 -18.54 -18.50 53.28
N LEU A 427 -19.10 -18.01 54.38
CA LEU A 427 -18.49 -18.13 55.72
C LEU A 427 -18.38 -19.60 56.13
N THR A 428 -19.38 -20.42 55.85
CA THR A 428 -19.32 -21.88 56.07
C THR A 428 -18.28 -22.56 55.16
N ALA A 429 -18.19 -22.18 53.88
CA ALA A 429 -17.14 -22.68 52.98
C ALA A 429 -15.73 -22.26 53.43
N GLN A 430 -15.56 -21.05 53.95
CA GLN A 430 -14.28 -20.54 54.45
C GLN A 430 -13.88 -21.15 55.80
N MET A 431 -14.86 -21.45 56.67
CA MET A 431 -14.66 -22.21 57.90
C MET A 431 -14.29 -23.68 57.61
N LEU A 432 -14.93 -24.31 56.61
CA LEU A 432 -14.57 -25.66 56.13
C LEU A 432 -13.17 -25.70 55.52
N ALA A 433 -12.76 -24.68 54.76
CA ALA A 433 -11.41 -24.57 54.22
C ALA A 433 -10.34 -24.34 55.31
N LYS A 434 -10.70 -23.72 56.44
CA LYS A 434 -9.81 -23.57 57.62
C LYS A 434 -9.79 -24.81 58.52
N ALA A 435 -10.88 -25.57 58.60
CA ALA A 435 -10.98 -26.81 59.38
C ALA A 435 -10.40 -28.03 58.64
N GLY A 436 -10.33 -28.01 57.32
CA GLY A 436 -9.67 -29.04 56.49
C GLY A 436 -8.16 -28.83 56.32
N GLY A 437 -7.56 -27.91 57.08
CA GLY A 437 -6.14 -27.61 57.07
C GLY A 437 -5.48 -27.88 58.42
N THR A 438 -5.46 -29.15 58.83
CA THR A 438 -4.47 -29.72 59.77
C THR A 438 -3.95 -31.01 59.18
#